data_AF-A0A7X6Q2N1-F1
#
_entry.id   AF-A0A7X6Q2N1-F1
#
_cell.length_a   1.000
_cell.length_b   1.000
_cell.length_c   1.000
_cell.angle_alpha   90.00
_cell.angle_beta   90.00
_cell.angle_gamma   90.00
#
_symmetry.space_group_name_H-M   'P 1'
#
loop_
_entity.id
_entity.type
_entity.pdbx_description
1 polymer ?
#
loop_
_entity_poly.entity_id
_entity_poly.type
_entity_poly.pdbx_seq_one_letter_code
_entity_poly.pdbx_strand_id
1 'polypeptide(L)' 'MKVSLNWIRDYLDLPQDLTAEKLSFDLTMRTVEVESVVNPADSVQGILAGRIQSIKAHPNADLLRVCMVDI' A
#
# COMPACT_ATOMS: atom_id res chain seq x y z
N MET A 1 -8.31 -12.69 -6.18
CA MET A 1 -7.04 -12.09 -6.67
C MET A 1 -7.05 -10.60 -6.32
N LYS A 2 -5.92 -9.97 -5.97
CA LYS A 2 -5.85 -8.51 -5.75
C LYS A 2 -5.03 -7.86 -6.86
N VAL A 3 -5.46 -6.68 -7.30
CA VAL A 3 -4.81 -5.90 -8.36
C VAL A 3 -4.84 -4.42 -7.99
N SER A 4 -3.76 -3.70 -8.31
CA SER A 4 -3.69 -2.25 -8.08
C SER A 4 -4.40 -1.50 -9.21
N LEU A 5 -5.28 -0.56 -8.86
CA LEU A 5 -5.90 0.33 -9.85
C LEU A 5 -4.86 1.19 -10.56
N ASN A 6 -3.78 1.61 -9.87
CA ASN A 6 -2.70 2.35 -10.51
C ASN A 6 -1.98 1.50 -11.54
N TRP A 7 -1.76 0.22 -11.23
CA TRP A 7 -1.12 -0.69 -12.19
C TRP A 7 -1.99 -0.92 -13.43
N ILE A 8 -3.32 -0.98 -13.30
CA ILE A 8 -4.20 -1.06 -14.46
C ILE A 8 -4.08 0.19 -15.35
N ARG A 9 -3.96 1.38 -14.74
CA ARG A 9 -3.78 2.66 -15.47
C ARG A 9 -2.48 2.72 -16.26
N ASP A 10 -1.45 1.97 -15.86
CA ASP A 10 -0.19 1.91 -16.62
C ASP A 10 -0.36 1.23 -18.00
N TYR A 11 -1.44 0.44 -18.20
CA TYR A 11 -1.68 -0.31 -19.43
C TYR A 11 -2.92 0.16 -20.20
N LEU A 12 -3.83 0.89 -19.55
CA LEU A 12 -5.11 1.30 -20.12
C LEU A 12 -5.40 2.77 -19.82
N ASP A 13 -5.84 3.50 -20.85
CA ASP A 13 -6.36 4.86 -20.70
C ASP A 13 -7.74 4.81 -20.04
N LEU A 14 -7.77 5.07 -18.73
CA LEU A 14 -9.00 5.12 -17.93
C LEU A 14 -9.39 6.57 -17.62
N PRO A 15 -10.71 6.87 -17.48
CA PRO A 15 -11.16 8.18 -17.03
C PRO A 15 -10.51 8.59 -15.70
N GLN A 16 -10.12 9.86 -15.56
CA GLN A 16 -9.46 10.37 -14.35
C GLN A 16 -10.36 10.32 -13.11
N ASP A 17 -11.67 10.48 -13.29
CA ASP A 17 -12.69 10.43 -12.24
C ASP A 17 -13.11 9.00 -11.86
N LEU A 18 -12.54 7.97 -12.52
CA LEU A 18 -12.86 6.58 -12.20
C LEU A 18 -12.31 6.21 -10.82
N THR A 19 -13.21 5.85 -9.91
CA THR A 19 -12.84 5.33 -8.58
C THR A 19 -12.78 3.80 -8.58
N ALA A 20 -12.11 3.24 -7.57
CA ALA A 20 -11.99 1.80 -7.41
C ALA A 20 -13.35 1.13 -7.15
N GLU A 21 -14.26 1.81 -6.44
CA GLU A 21 -15.61 1.35 -6.12
C GLU A 21 -16.50 1.29 -7.37
N LYS A 22 -16.39 2.29 -8.24
CA LYS A 22 -17.13 2.30 -9.51
C LYS A 22 -16.64 1.17 -10.43
N LEU A 23 -15.32 1.02 -10.53
CA LEU A 23 -14.74 -0.07 -11.31
C LEU A 23 -15.11 -1.45 -10.74
N SER A 24 -15.12 -1.63 -9.42
CA SER A 24 -15.50 -2.91 -8.81
C SER A 24 -16.96 -3.27 -9.10
N PHE A 25 -17.86 -2.28 -9.04
CA PHE A 25 -19.26 -2.47 -9.40
C PHE A 25 -19.42 -2.87 -10.87
N ASP A 26 -18.78 -2.15 -11.78
CA ASP A 26 -18.88 -2.40 -13.22
C ASP A 26 -18.33 -3.79 -13.61
N LEU A 27 -17.20 -4.20 -13.02
CA LEU A 27 -16.61 -5.53 -13.25
C LEU A 27 -17.53 -6.64 -12.73
N THR A 28 -18.05 -6.48 -11.50
CA THR A 28 -18.95 -7.45 -10.87
C THR A 28 -20.22 -7.66 -11.69
N MET A 29 -20.75 -6.60 -12.29
CA MET A 29 -21.98 -6.68 -13.09
C MET A 29 -21.76 -7.25 -14.49
N ARG A 30 -20.54 -7.25 -15.03
CA ARG A 30 -20.31 -7.55 -16.45
C ARG A 30 -19.46 -8.78 -16.73
N THR A 31 -18.46 -9.07 -15.90
CA THR A 31 -17.41 -10.02 -16.29
C THR A 31 -16.96 -10.90 -15.14
N VAL A 32 -16.68 -10.32 -13.98
CA VAL A 32 -16.11 -11.06 -12.85
C VAL A 32 -16.42 -10.36 -11.54
N GLU A 33 -16.79 -11.15 -10.54
CA GLU A 33 -17.07 -10.66 -9.19
C GLU A 33 -15.83 -10.03 -8.54
N VAL A 34 -16.02 -8.87 -7.94
CA VAL A 34 -15.01 -8.20 -7.10
C VAL A 34 -15.48 -8.22 -5.65
N GLU A 35 -14.88 -9.11 -4.86
CA GLU A 35 -15.28 -9.34 -3.46
C GLU A 35 -15.03 -8.14 -2.55
N SER A 36 -13.96 -7.36 -2.80
CA SER A 36 -13.61 -6.22 -1.96
C SER A 36 -12.73 -5.20 -2.66
N VAL A 37 -12.84 -3.95 -2.21
CA VAL A 37 -11.96 -2.83 -2.53
C VAL A 37 -11.30 -2.37 -1.24
N VAL A 38 -9.98 -2.16 -1.28
CA VAL A 38 -9.20 -1.74 -0.11
C VAL A 38 -8.28 -0.61 -0.51
N ASN A 39 -8.29 0.47 0.26
CA ASN A 39 -7.28 1.53 0.17
C ASN A 39 -6.18 1.27 1.21
N PRO A 40 -4.95 0.92 0.78
CA PRO A 40 -3.84 0.66 1.72
C PRO A 40 -3.46 1.87 2.58
N ALA A 41 -3.79 3.10 2.15
CA ALA A 41 -3.47 4.31 2.90
C ALA A 41 -4.28 4.44 4.20
N ASP A 42 -5.46 3.81 4.28
CA ASP A 42 -6.34 3.92 5.45
C ASP A 42 -5.73 3.29 6.70
N SER A 43 -4.82 2.32 6.53
CA SER A 43 -4.15 1.63 7.64
C SER A 43 -2.88 2.33 8.12
N VAL A 44 -2.43 3.38 7.44
CA VAL A 44 -1.15 4.04 7.70
C VAL A 44 -1.31 5.54 7.78
N GLN A 45 -1.28 6.08 9.01
CA GLN A 45 -1.27 7.51 9.26
C GLN A 45 0.04 7.91 9.97
N GLY A 46 0.66 9.00 9.51
CA GLY A 46 1.88 9.51 10.12
C GLY A 46 3.15 8.67 9.87
N ILE A 47 3.14 7.78 8.88
CA ILE A 47 4.32 7.00 8.51
C ILE A 47 5.21 7.82 7.57
N LEU A 48 6.50 7.89 7.90
CA LEU A 48 7.52 8.59 7.14
C LEU A 48 8.62 7.62 6.71
N ALA A 49 9.30 7.94 5.61
CA ALA A 49 10.50 7.24 5.22
C ALA A 49 11.69 7.80 6.02
N GLY A 50 12.49 6.92 6.63
CA GLY A 50 13.69 7.31 7.36
C GLY A 50 14.91 6.49 6.93
N ARG A 51 16.10 7.09 7.05
CA ARG A 51 17.39 6.46 6.74
C ARG A 51 18.11 6.07 8.03
N ILE A 52 18.46 4.80 8.16
CA ILE A 52 19.27 4.33 9.29
C ILE A 52 20.72 4.85 9.14
N GLN A 53 21.19 5.61 10.12
CA GLN A 53 22.56 6.13 10.19
C GLN A 53 23.52 5.18 10.90
N SER A 54 23.06 4.47 11.95
CA SER A 54 23.88 3.50 12.67
C SER A 54 23.05 2.44 13.37
N ILE A 55 23.67 1.28 13.62
CA ILE A 55 23.04 0.11 14.27
C ILE A 55 23.99 -0.44 15.33
N LYS A 56 23.50 -0.66 16.55
CA LYS A 56 24.24 -1.28 17.66
C LYS A 56 23.44 -2.44 18.27
N ALA A 57 24.12 -3.43 18.85
CA ALA A 57 23.45 -4.49 19.61
C ALA A 57 22.77 -3.92 20.86
N HIS A 58 21.60 -4.43 21.22
CA HIS A 58 20.93 -4.00 22.45
C HIS A 58 21.66 -4.58 23.68
N PRO A 59 21.98 -3.76 24.69
CA PRO A 59 22.81 -4.20 25.81
C PRO A 59 22.20 -5.33 26.65
N ASN A 60 20.86 -5.43 26.66
CA ASN A 60 20.12 -6.36 27.52
C ASN A 60 19.18 -7.30 26.73
N ALA A 61 19.32 -7.40 25.40
CA ALA A 61 18.43 -8.24 24.61
C ALA A 61 19.11 -8.73 23.33
N ASP A 62 19.26 -10.05 23.20
CA ASP A 62 20.03 -10.68 22.12
C ASP A 62 19.38 -10.53 20.74
N LEU A 63 18.06 -10.35 20.68
CA LEU A 63 17.30 -10.25 19.43
C LEU A 63 17.04 -8.80 18.98
N LEU A 64 17.42 -7.80 19.78
CA LEU A 64 17.12 -6.40 19.50
C LEU A 64 18.37 -5.61 19.04
N ARG A 65 18.12 -4.56 18.27
CA ARG A 65 19.13 -3.59 17.85
C ARG A 65 18.67 -2.17 18.15
N VAL A 66 19.62 -1.31 18.51
CA VAL A 66 19.40 0.13 18.67
C VAL A 66 19.83 0.82 17.38
N CYS A 67 18.88 1.47 16.70
CA CYS A 67 19.11 2.16 15.43
C CYS A 67 19.03 3.68 15.63
N MET A 68 20.01 4.42 15.10
CA MET A 68 19.89 5.87 14.92
C MET A 68 19.33 6.14 13.53
N VAL A 69 18.27 6.92 13.42
CA VAL A 69 17.52 7.14 12.17
C VAL A 69 17.37 8.63 11.90
N ASP A 70 17.63 9.01 10.66
CA ASP A 70 17.34 10.32 10.09
C ASP A 70 15.97 10.26 9.42
N ILE A 71 15.06 11.16 9.78
CA ILE A 71 13.66 11.19 9.30
C ILE A 71 13.48 12.43 8.42
#